data_AF-A0A955NJI3-F1
#
_entry.id   AF-A0A955NJI3-F1
#
_cell.length_a   1.000
_cell.length_b   1.000
_cell.length_c   1.000
_cell.angle_alpha   90.00
_cell.angle_beta   90.00
_cell.angle_gamma   90.00
#
_symmetry.space_group_name_H-M   'P 1'
#
loop_
_entity.id
_entity.type
_entity.pdbx_description
1 polymer ?
#
loop_
_entity_poly.entity_id
_entity_poly.type
_entity_poly.pdbx_seq_one_letter_code
_entity_poly.pdbx_strand_id
1 'polypeptide(L)'
;MYRKSLLWMMVLSVLILSNPHAFCAETAELHSAIAPASREGDWWKERHASVVEQAKKGEAELILIGDSITHGWDNQPELYQKYFGKYKPINMGFGGDRTQHVLWRLDHGEIDGISPKVAMLMIGTNNSNGEDNTAEEI
;
A
#
# COMPACT_ATOMS: atom_id res chain seq x y z
N MET A 1 -45.61 -73.40 -7.19
CA MET A 1 -44.83 -74.21 -6.24
C MET A 1 -43.35 -73.87 -6.43
N TYR A 2 -42.65 -73.53 -5.35
CA TYR A 2 -41.33 -72.87 -5.28
C TYR A 2 -40.13 -73.60 -5.93
N ARG A 3 -39.18 -72.83 -6.51
CA ARG A 3 -37.69 -72.85 -6.30
C ARG A 3 -36.99 -71.90 -7.31
N LYS A 4 -36.48 -70.72 -6.93
CA LYS A 4 -35.08 -70.36 -6.54
C LYS A 4 -34.02 -70.93 -7.53
N SER A 5 -33.21 -70.17 -8.27
CA SER A 5 -32.08 -69.28 -7.85
C SER A 5 -31.49 -68.55 -9.10
N LEU A 6 -31.30 -67.21 -9.13
CA LEU A 6 -30.09 -66.40 -8.80
C LEU A 6 -28.97 -66.34 -9.87
N LEU A 7 -28.75 -65.18 -10.53
CA LEU A 7 -27.45 -64.48 -10.78
C LEU A 7 -27.67 -63.20 -11.63
N TRP A 8 -27.79 -62.01 -11.03
CA TRP A 8 -26.76 -60.98 -10.77
C TRP A 8 -26.25 -60.21 -12.01
N MET A 9 -26.85 -59.03 -12.25
CA MET A 9 -26.31 -57.94 -13.09
C MET A 9 -25.17 -57.24 -12.34
N MET A 10 -23.96 -57.22 -12.89
CA MET A 10 -22.92 -56.28 -12.47
C MET A 10 -23.15 -54.93 -13.17
N VAL A 11 -23.56 -53.92 -12.41
CA VAL A 11 -23.48 -52.51 -12.82
C VAL A 11 -22.10 -52.01 -12.41
N LEU A 12 -21.30 -51.61 -13.39
CA LEU A 12 -19.99 -51.00 -13.17
C LEU A 12 -20.20 -49.54 -12.73
N SER A 13 -20.23 -49.29 -11.43
CA SER A 13 -20.23 -47.94 -10.86
C SER A 13 -18.81 -47.37 -10.89
N VAL A 14 -18.56 -46.40 -11.77
CA VAL A 14 -17.37 -45.54 -11.70
C VAL A 14 -17.54 -44.59 -10.52
N LEU A 15 -16.83 -44.87 -9.43
CA LEU A 15 -16.68 -43.95 -8.31
C LEU A 15 -15.78 -42.79 -8.76
N ILE A 16 -16.38 -41.66 -9.11
CA ILE A 16 -15.67 -40.38 -9.12
C ILE A 16 -15.40 -40.06 -7.65
N LEU A 17 -14.17 -40.31 -7.20
CA LEU A 17 -13.66 -39.78 -5.95
C LEU A 17 -13.64 -38.25 -6.08
N SER A 18 -14.74 -37.62 -5.65
CA SER A 18 -14.75 -36.21 -5.29
C SER A 18 -13.74 -36.01 -4.19
N ASN A 19 -12.52 -35.64 -4.55
CA ASN A 19 -11.50 -35.26 -3.59
C ASN A 19 -11.82 -33.81 -3.20
N PRO A 20 -12.43 -33.52 -2.03
CA PRO A 20 -12.72 -32.17 -1.61
C PRO A 20 -11.49 -31.64 -0.85
N HIS A 21 -10.30 -31.88 -1.37
CA HIS A 21 -9.17 -31.05 -1.01
C HIS A 21 -9.32 -29.81 -1.88
N ALA A 22 -10.28 -28.99 -1.47
CA ALA A 22 -10.31 -27.59 -1.83
C ALA A 22 -8.87 -27.10 -1.72
N PHE A 23 -8.33 -26.61 -2.82
CA PHE A 23 -7.15 -25.79 -2.79
C PHE A 23 -7.56 -24.50 -2.07
N CYS A 24 -7.62 -24.57 -0.73
CA CYS A 24 -7.62 -23.40 0.10
C CYS A 24 -6.22 -22.84 -0.09
N ALA A 25 -6.07 -21.95 -1.06
CA ALA A 25 -4.96 -21.01 -1.03
C ALA A 25 -5.14 -20.26 0.29
N GLU A 26 -4.27 -20.56 1.26
CA GLU A 26 -4.05 -19.71 2.41
C GLU A 26 -3.59 -18.37 1.85
N THR A 27 -4.52 -17.42 1.76
CA THR A 27 -4.15 -16.03 1.53
C THR A 27 -3.39 -15.62 2.77
N ALA A 28 -2.06 -15.60 2.70
CA ALA A 28 -1.28 -14.92 3.72
C ALA A 28 -1.86 -13.50 3.84
N GLU A 29 -2.40 -13.17 5.01
CA GLU A 29 -2.88 -11.82 5.30
C GLU A 29 -1.72 -10.86 4.98
N LEU A 30 -1.91 -9.93 4.04
CA LEU A 30 -0.87 -8.96 3.70
C LEU A 30 -0.55 -8.16 4.97
N HIS A 31 0.73 -8.10 5.34
CA HIS A 31 1.16 -7.25 6.45
C HIS A 31 0.86 -5.78 6.14
N SER A 32 0.64 -5.00 7.20
CA SER A 32 0.14 -3.63 7.08
C SER A 32 1.04 -2.75 6.21
N ALA A 33 2.36 -2.98 6.18
CA ALA A 33 3.31 -2.16 5.45
C ALA A 33 3.16 -2.17 3.91
N ILE A 34 2.42 -3.14 3.34
CA ILE A 34 2.17 -3.24 1.90
C ILE A 34 0.69 -3.12 1.51
N ALA A 35 -0.20 -2.89 2.48
CA ALA A 35 -1.62 -2.73 2.25
C ALA A 35 -2.00 -1.24 2.34
N PRO A 36 -2.30 -0.54 1.22
CA PRO A 36 -2.62 0.89 1.24
C PRO A 36 -3.74 1.21 2.23
N ALA A 37 -3.51 2.18 3.11
CA ALA A 37 -4.49 2.59 4.11
C ALA A 37 -4.49 4.10 4.32
N SER A 38 -5.68 4.68 4.49
CA SER A 38 -5.84 6.08 4.86
C SER A 38 -5.59 6.29 6.37
N ARG A 39 -5.38 7.54 6.79
CA ARG A 39 -5.36 7.92 8.20
C ARG A 39 -6.58 8.75 8.56
N GLU A 40 -7.00 8.61 9.81
CA GLU A 40 -7.99 9.50 10.40
C GLU A 40 -7.36 10.82 10.88
N GLY A 41 -8.19 11.85 10.99
CA GLY A 41 -7.82 13.18 11.45
C GLY A 41 -7.82 14.25 10.36
N ASP A 42 -8.40 15.41 10.68
CA ASP A 42 -8.61 16.51 9.73
C ASP A 42 -7.31 17.02 9.13
N TRP A 43 -6.28 17.21 9.98
CA TRP A 43 -4.96 17.68 9.53
C TRP A 43 -4.36 16.83 8.41
N TRP A 44 -4.46 15.50 8.50
CA TRP A 44 -3.85 14.61 7.51
C TRP A 44 -4.58 14.71 6.17
N LYS A 45 -5.92 14.75 6.22
CA LYS A 45 -6.79 14.90 5.04
C LYS A 45 -6.60 16.26 4.37
N GLU A 46 -6.52 17.34 5.15
CA GLU A 46 -6.27 18.70 4.67
C GLU A 46 -4.89 18.84 4.03
N ARG A 47 -3.85 18.29 4.67
CA ARG A 47 -2.50 18.31 4.11
C ARG A 47 -2.44 17.53 2.79
N HIS A 48 -3.06 16.36 2.72
CA HIS A 48 -3.13 15.58 1.48
C HIS A 48 -3.81 16.37 0.36
N ALA A 49 -4.95 17.02 0.65
CA ALA A 49 -5.60 17.89 -0.33
C ALA A 49 -4.68 19.04 -0.81
N SER A 50 -3.94 19.68 0.10
CA SER A 50 -2.96 20.74 -0.24
C SER A 50 -1.81 20.23 -1.10
N VAL A 51 -1.27 19.05 -0.80
CA VAL A 51 -0.21 18.42 -1.61
C VAL A 51 -0.72 18.09 -3.01
N VAL A 52 -1.92 17.51 -3.13
CA VAL A 52 -2.56 17.22 -4.42
C VAL A 52 -2.79 18.50 -5.23
N GLU A 53 -3.24 19.58 -4.58
CA GLU A 53 -3.45 20.87 -5.26
C GLU A 53 -2.12 21.47 -5.75
N GLN A 54 -1.05 21.35 -4.97
CA GLN A 54 0.30 21.75 -5.39
C GLN A 54 0.82 20.92 -6.56
N ALA A 55 0.66 19.60 -6.51
CA ALA A 55 1.07 18.69 -7.58
C ALA A 55 0.35 19.01 -8.89
N LYS A 56 -0.96 19.27 -8.84
CA LYS A 56 -1.80 19.63 -10.01
C LYS A 56 -1.36 20.88 -10.76
N LYS A 57 -0.52 21.74 -10.15
CA LYS A 57 0.11 22.86 -10.88
C LYS A 57 1.06 22.37 -11.98
N GLY A 58 1.57 21.14 -11.88
CA GLY A 58 2.38 20.48 -12.91
C GLY A 58 3.80 21.03 -13.04
N GLU A 59 4.25 21.85 -12.09
CA GLU A 59 5.55 22.54 -12.17
C GLU A 59 6.69 21.81 -11.47
N ALA A 60 6.38 20.76 -10.68
CA ALA A 60 7.34 20.10 -9.81
C ALA A 60 8.39 19.32 -10.61
N GLU A 61 9.68 19.58 -10.36
CA GLU A 61 10.79 18.77 -10.92
C GLU A 61 11.36 17.79 -9.88
N LEU A 62 11.14 18.06 -8.59
CA LEU A 62 11.51 17.22 -7.46
C LEU A 62 10.30 17.02 -6.53
N ILE A 63 10.04 15.78 -6.14
CA ILE A 63 9.08 15.45 -5.08
C ILE A 63 9.78 14.74 -3.92
N LEU A 64 9.49 15.15 -2.69
CA LEU A 64 10.04 14.55 -1.48
C LEU A 64 8.92 13.80 -0.75
N ILE A 65 8.92 12.47 -0.82
CA ILE A 65 7.89 11.60 -0.25
C ILE A 65 8.42 11.02 1.06
N GLY A 66 7.63 11.07 2.13
CA GLY A 66 8.05 10.40 3.37
C GLY A 66 7.22 10.71 4.60
N ASP A 67 7.83 10.44 5.75
CA ASP A 67 7.24 10.68 7.07
C ASP A 67 7.60 12.05 7.68
N SER A 68 7.58 12.13 9.02
CA SER A 68 8.02 13.27 9.82
C SER A 68 9.40 13.84 9.44
N ILE A 69 10.35 13.02 9.00
CA ILE A 69 11.70 13.46 8.65
C ILE A 69 11.64 14.32 7.38
N THR A 70 10.85 13.88 6.40
CA THR A 70 10.59 14.65 5.18
C THR A 70 9.69 15.85 5.47
N HIS A 71 8.64 15.67 6.27
CA HIS A 71 7.74 16.77 6.66
C HIS A 71 8.49 17.90 7.36
N GLY A 72 9.52 17.58 8.15
CA GLY A 72 10.31 18.54 8.91
C GLY A 72 10.94 19.67 8.08
N TRP A 73 11.10 19.50 6.77
CA TRP A 73 11.54 20.56 5.87
C TRP A 73 10.60 21.78 5.84
N ASP A 74 9.31 21.61 6.14
CA ASP A 74 8.35 22.73 6.24
C ASP A 74 8.71 23.68 7.39
N ASN A 75 9.40 23.18 8.43
CA ASN A 75 9.88 23.98 9.55
C ASN A 75 11.23 24.66 9.29
N GLN A 76 11.85 24.43 8.13
CA GLN A 76 13.17 24.96 7.76
C GLN A 76 13.14 25.58 6.36
N PRO A 77 12.25 26.57 6.09
CA PRO A 77 12.00 27.07 4.73
C PRO A 77 13.24 27.67 4.06
N GLU A 78 14.13 28.31 4.82
CA GLU A 78 15.37 28.87 4.28
C GLU A 78 16.34 27.78 3.78
N LEU A 79 16.49 26.70 4.55
CA LEU A 79 17.33 25.57 4.17
C LEU A 79 16.70 24.76 3.04
N TYR A 80 15.38 24.55 3.10
CA TYR A 80 14.63 23.88 2.05
C TYR A 80 14.81 24.62 0.71
N GLN A 81 14.64 25.95 0.72
CA GLN A 81 14.87 26.77 -0.47
C GLN A 81 16.34 26.74 -0.92
N LYS A 82 17.29 26.81 0.01
CA LYS A 82 18.73 26.77 -0.28
C LYS A 82 19.15 25.48 -0.99
N TYR A 83 18.68 24.32 -0.53
CA TYR A 83 19.12 23.02 -1.05
C TYR A 83 18.26 22.49 -2.19
N PHE A 84 16.95 22.74 -2.16
CA PHE A 84 16.01 22.13 -3.10
C PHE A 84 15.31 23.13 -4.03
N GLY A 85 15.28 24.42 -3.69
CA GLY A 85 14.46 25.42 -4.38
C GLY A 85 14.68 25.52 -5.89
N LYS A 86 15.90 25.25 -6.36
CA LYS A 86 16.23 25.21 -7.80
C LYS A 86 15.40 24.16 -8.58
N TYR A 87 14.95 23.09 -7.92
CA TYR A 87 14.27 21.94 -8.53
C TYR A 87 12.75 22.03 -8.41
N LYS A 88 12.19 23.20 -8.09
CA LYS A 88 10.74 23.41 -7.90
C LYS A 88 10.14 22.29 -7.02
N PRO A 89 10.61 22.16 -5.78
CA PRO A 89 10.37 20.96 -4.98
C PRO A 89 8.98 21.00 -4.33
N ILE A 90 8.30 19.85 -4.29
CA ILE A 90 7.11 19.65 -3.44
C ILE A 90 7.49 18.75 -2.26
N ASN A 91 7.20 19.22 -1.04
CA ASN A 91 7.32 18.42 0.17
C ASN A 91 6.04 17.59 0.38
N MET A 92 6.10 16.30 0.08
CA MET A 92 5.04 15.30 0.26
C MET A 92 5.27 14.46 1.53
N GLY A 93 5.94 15.03 2.54
CA GLY A 93 6.19 14.39 3.84
C GLY A 93 5.03 14.57 4.81
N PHE A 94 4.70 13.54 5.61
CA PHE A 94 3.60 13.58 6.59
C PHE A 94 4.05 13.03 7.95
N GLY A 95 3.86 13.80 9.02
CA GLY A 95 4.22 13.36 10.37
C GLY A 95 3.49 12.07 10.78
N GLY A 96 4.26 11.05 11.18
CA GLY A 96 3.72 9.75 11.62
C GLY A 96 3.26 8.82 10.50
N ASP A 97 3.49 9.16 9.23
CA ASP A 97 3.16 8.26 8.13
C ASP A 97 4.02 6.99 8.16
N ARG A 98 3.41 5.92 7.67
CA ARG A 98 3.95 4.58 7.51
C ARG A 98 3.89 4.25 6.02
N THR A 99 4.52 3.18 5.59
CA THR A 99 4.55 2.77 4.17
C THR A 99 3.14 2.67 3.56
N GLN A 100 2.16 2.09 4.26
CA GLN A 100 0.76 2.02 3.80
C GLN A 100 0.10 3.37 3.56
N HIS A 101 0.48 4.38 4.35
CA HIS A 101 -0.09 5.71 4.23
C HIS A 101 0.48 6.42 3.00
N VAL A 102 1.78 6.22 2.72
CA VAL A 102 2.41 6.68 1.47
C VAL A 102 1.76 6.01 0.27
N LEU A 103 1.60 4.67 0.29
CA LEU A 103 0.98 3.93 -0.80
C LEU A 103 -0.43 4.47 -1.10
N TRP A 104 -1.25 4.66 -0.07
CA TRP A 104 -2.58 5.23 -0.23
C TRP A 104 -2.51 6.63 -0.86
N ARG A 105 -1.65 7.53 -0.38
CA ARG A 105 -1.57 8.90 -0.90
C ARG A 105 -1.13 8.97 -2.36
N LEU A 106 -0.21 8.10 -2.78
CA LEU A 106 0.21 7.99 -4.17
C LEU A 106 -0.94 7.51 -5.07
N ASP A 107 -1.73 6.55 -4.60
CA ASP A 107 -2.93 6.06 -5.29
C ASP A 107 -4.10 7.05 -5.30
N HIS A 108 -4.03 8.11 -4.49
CA HIS A 108 -5.09 9.12 -4.31
C HIS A 108 -4.66 10.51 -4.77
N GLY A 109 -3.84 10.56 -5.82
CA GLY A 109 -3.69 11.75 -6.65
C GLY A 109 -2.50 12.65 -6.35
N GLU A 110 -1.62 12.30 -5.40
CA GLU A 110 -0.39 13.09 -5.17
C GLU A 110 0.56 13.09 -6.36
N ILE A 111 0.46 12.07 -7.22
CA ILE A 111 1.30 11.92 -8.42
C ILE A 111 0.52 11.91 -9.73
N ASP A 112 -0.78 12.22 -9.69
CA ASP A 112 -1.62 12.23 -10.88
C ASP A 112 -1.24 13.39 -11.81
N GLY A 113 -0.91 13.07 -13.06
CA GLY A 113 -0.68 14.06 -14.11
C GLY A 113 0.61 14.88 -13.96
N ILE A 114 1.50 14.49 -13.05
CA ILE A 114 2.84 15.10 -12.92
C ILE A 114 3.91 14.20 -13.53
N SER A 115 5.05 14.80 -13.89
CA SER A 115 6.22 14.09 -14.42
C SER A 115 7.51 14.66 -13.80
N PRO A 116 7.72 14.50 -12.49
CA PRO A 116 8.93 14.99 -11.83
C PRO A 116 10.17 14.27 -12.39
N LYS A 117 11.31 14.94 -12.36
CA LYS A 117 12.59 14.36 -12.79
C LYS A 117 13.17 13.43 -11.73
N VAL A 118 12.90 13.73 -10.45
CA VAL A 118 13.42 13.01 -9.30
C VAL A 118 12.34 12.87 -8.23
N ALA A 119 12.27 11.67 -7.64
CA ALA A 119 11.56 11.42 -6.40
C ALA A 119 12.55 11.01 -5.31
N MET A 120 12.53 11.68 -4.16
CA MET A 120 13.23 11.26 -2.96
C MET A 120 12.23 10.55 -2.04
N LEU A 121 12.52 9.32 -1.64
CA LEU A 121 11.66 8.54 -0.74
C LEU A 121 12.40 8.26 0.58
N MET A 122 11.76 8.62 1.69
CA MET A 122 12.22 8.26 3.04
C MET A 122 11.04 7.88 3.93
N ILE A 123 10.83 6.59 4.14
CA ILE A 123 9.70 6.03 4.90
C ILE A 123 10.13 4.74 5.60
N GLY A 124 9.43 4.36 6.67
CA GLY A 124 9.57 3.04 7.33
C GLY A 124 9.76 3.09 8.85
N THR A 125 10.33 4.19 9.38
CA THR A 125 10.61 4.27 10.83
C THR A 125 9.35 4.14 11.70
N ASN A 126 8.21 4.63 11.23
CA ASN A 126 6.95 4.53 11.97
C ASN A 126 6.31 3.13 11.90
N ASN A 127 6.70 2.29 10.94
CA ASN A 127 6.33 0.88 10.92
C ASN A 127 7.13 0.10 11.98
N SER A 128 8.39 0.48 12.22
CA SER A 128 9.24 -0.16 13.23
C SER A 128 8.95 0.22 14.68
N ASN A 129 7.99 1.13 14.92
CA ASN A 129 7.66 1.62 16.27
C ASN A 129 6.70 0.70 17.05
N GLY A 130 6.32 -0.46 16.52
CA GLY A 130 5.35 -1.39 17.12
C GLY A 130 5.70 -2.85 16.89
N GLU A 131 4.76 -3.75 17.19
CA GLU A 131 4.87 -5.20 16.97
C GLU A 131 4.10 -5.66 15.72
N ASP A 132 3.51 -4.72 14.97
CA ASP A 132 2.66 -5.02 13.82
C ASP A 132 3.43 -5.18 12.50
N ASN A 133 4.74 -4.89 12.49
CA ASN A 133 5.65 -5.20 11.39
C ASN A 133 7.01 -5.71 11.91
N THR A 134 7.57 -6.71 11.23
CA THR A 134 8.96 -7.18 11.38
C THR A 134 9.93 -6.31 10.58
N ALA A 135 11.24 -6.49 10.78
CA ALA A 135 12.25 -5.76 10.01
C ALA A 135 12.22 -6.14 8.52
N GLU A 136 11.88 -7.38 8.19
CA GLU A 136 11.78 -7.88 6.82
C GLU A 136 10.52 -7.36 6.08
N GLU A 137 9.52 -6.88 6.80
CA GLU A 137 8.27 -6.35 6.25
C GLU A 137 8.32 -4.85 5.92
N ILE A 138 9.38 -4.14 6.32
CA ILE A 138 9.52 -2.67 6.22
C ILE A 138 10.55 -2.32 5.15
#